data_AF-A0A0F9PTN6-F1
#
_entry.id   AF-A0A0F9PTN6-F1
#
_cell.length_a   1.000
_cell.length_b   1.000
_cell.length_c   1.000
_cell.angle_alpha   90.00
_cell.angle_beta   90.00
_cell.angle_gamma   90.00
#
_symmetry.space_group_name_H-M   'P 1'
#
loop_
_entity.id
_entity.type
_entity.pdbx_description
1 polymer ?
#
loop_
_entity_poly.entity_id
_entity_poly.type
_entity_poly.pdbx_seq_one_letter_code
_entity_poly.pdbx_strand_id
1 'polypeptide(L)'
;MEGVTLERLERMARNMPVEKLAMHSIEREQGVIYFAYGADGEGKIHGIWGHRDIGRTLEFKKDTSIDIVQQVLVKDAEGHIEQLIHKGLMSDAG
;
A
#
# COMPACT_ATOMS: atom_id res chain seq x y z
N MET A 1 -10.66 11.08 -9.57
CA MET A 1 -9.47 11.20 -8.70
C MET A 1 -8.88 9.83 -8.38
N GLU A 2 -9.71 8.84 -8.02
CA GLU A 2 -9.30 7.45 -7.76
C GLU A 2 -8.48 6.79 -8.88
N GLY A 3 -8.84 7.02 -10.15
CA GLY A 3 -8.07 6.49 -11.29
C GLY A 3 -6.62 6.95 -11.32
N VAL A 4 -6.33 8.19 -10.89
CA VAL A 4 -4.96 8.74 -10.87
C VAL A 4 -4.13 8.10 -9.75
N THR A 5 -4.73 7.83 -8.59
CA THR A 5 -4.06 7.14 -7.48
C THR A 5 -3.68 5.72 -7.87
N LEU A 6 -4.62 4.98 -8.45
CA LEU A 6 -4.37 3.60 -8.89
C LEU A 6 -3.30 3.56 -9.99
N GLU A 7 -3.40 4.42 -11.01
CA GLU A 7 -2.37 4.50 -12.07
C GLU A 7 -0.97 4.80 -11.51
N ARG A 8 -0.86 5.69 -10.53
CA ARG A 8 0.42 5.98 -9.86
C ARG A 8 0.93 4.77 -9.09
N LEU A 9 0.06 4.09 -8.33
CA LEU A 9 0.43 2.89 -7.61
C LEU A 9 0.90 1.80 -8.58
N GLU A 10 0.19 1.57 -9.68
CA GLU A 10 0.60 0.62 -10.71
C GLU A 10 1.96 0.94 -11.33
N ARG A 11 2.26 2.23 -11.55
CA ARG A 11 3.56 2.66 -12.06
C ARG A 11 4.66 2.44 -11.04
N MET A 12 4.40 2.68 -9.77
CA MET A 12 5.36 2.41 -8.69
C MET A 12 5.59 0.91 -8.49
N ALA A 13 4.50 0.13 -8.45
CA ALA A 13 4.53 -1.32 -8.29
C ALA A 13 5.32 -1.99 -9.42
N ARG A 14 5.18 -1.53 -10.67
CA ARG A 14 5.95 -2.03 -11.82
C ARG A 14 7.47 -1.91 -11.69
N ASN A 15 7.97 -1.03 -10.81
CA ASN A 15 9.41 -0.88 -10.56
C ASN A 15 9.89 -1.64 -9.32
N MET A 16 9.01 -2.39 -8.64
CA MET A 16 9.41 -3.22 -7.50
C MET A 16 10.26 -4.41 -7.97
N PRO A 17 11.27 -4.83 -7.19
CA PRO A 17 12.16 -5.93 -7.55
C PRO A 17 11.51 -7.31 -7.32
N VAL A 18 10.31 -7.53 -7.84
CA VAL A 18 9.50 -8.72 -7.57
C VAL A 18 9.21 -9.48 -8.86
N GLU A 19 9.10 -10.81 -8.78
CA GLU A 19 8.83 -11.65 -9.95
C GLU A 19 7.37 -11.57 -10.40
N LYS A 20 6.45 -11.48 -9.43
CA LYS A 20 5.01 -11.38 -9.65
C LYS A 20 4.39 -10.42 -8.64
N LEU A 21 3.52 -9.55 -9.13
CA LEU A 21 2.76 -8.60 -8.33
C LEU A 21 1.32 -9.09 -8.15
N ALA A 22 0.86 -9.13 -6.91
CA ALA A 22 -0.56 -9.18 -6.58
C ALA A 22 -1.02 -7.75 -6.23
N MET A 23 -2.10 -7.29 -6.86
CA MET A 23 -2.68 -5.95 -6.62
C MET A 23 -4.10 -6.08 -6.09
N HIS A 24 -4.43 -5.25 -5.12
CA HIS A 24 -5.69 -5.28 -4.39
C HIS A 24 -6.13 -3.86 -4.02
N SER A 25 -7.40 -3.73 -3.64
CA SER A 25 -7.96 -2.50 -3.09
C SER A 25 -8.89 -2.83 -1.94
N ILE A 26 -9.01 -1.91 -0.99
CA ILE A 26 -9.92 -2.05 0.13
C ILE A 26 -10.55 -0.69 0.48
N GLU A 27 -11.86 -0.69 0.70
CA GLU A 27 -12.61 0.49 1.12
C GLU A 27 -12.63 0.59 2.64
N ARG A 28 -12.40 1.81 3.13
CA ARG A 28 -12.36 2.19 4.55
C ARG A 28 -13.03 3.54 4.75
N GLU A 29 -13.25 3.93 6.00
CA GLU A 29 -13.83 5.23 6.36
C GLU A 29 -13.05 6.40 5.74
N GLN A 30 -11.72 6.27 5.65
CA GLN A 30 -10.86 7.31 5.06
C GLN A 30 -10.84 7.29 3.52
N GLY A 31 -11.55 6.35 2.89
CA GLY A 31 -11.62 6.13 1.44
C GLY A 31 -10.93 4.83 0.98
N VAL A 32 -10.67 4.73 -0.33
CA VAL A 32 -10.07 3.53 -0.93
C VAL A 32 -8.55 3.51 -0.72
N ILE A 33 -8.05 2.40 -0.19
CA ILE A 33 -6.62 2.09 -0.09
C ILE A 33 -6.29 1.06 -1.16
N TYR A 34 -5.39 1.41 -2.07
CA TYR A 34 -4.85 0.48 -3.06
C TYR A 34 -3.53 -0.08 -2.53
N PHE A 35 -3.27 -1.37 -2.73
CA PHE A 35 -2.01 -1.96 -2.32
C PHE A 35 -1.57 -3.08 -3.25
N ALA A 36 -0.27 -3.30 -3.31
CA ALA A 36 0.33 -4.36 -4.08
C ALA A 36 1.49 -5.00 -3.31
N TYR A 37 1.76 -6.28 -3.58
CA TYR A 37 2.91 -6.97 -3.01
C TYR A 37 3.41 -8.09 -3.92
N GLY A 38 4.65 -8.50 -3.71
CA GLY A 38 5.27 -9.60 -4.45
C GLY A 38 6.55 -10.07 -3.77
N ALA A 39 6.94 -11.32 -4.02
CA ALA A 39 8.23 -11.84 -3.59
C ALA A 39 9.32 -11.51 -4.62
N ASP A 40 10.52 -11.20 -4.15
CA ASP A 40 11.74 -11.15 -4.96
C ASP A 40 12.37 -12.54 -5.15
N GLY A 41 13.46 -12.59 -5.91
CA GLY A 41 14.20 -13.82 -6.19
C GLY A 41 14.85 -14.49 -4.97
N GLU A 42 14.91 -13.82 -3.81
CA GLU A 42 15.44 -14.38 -2.56
C GLU A 42 14.32 -14.85 -1.60
N GLY A 43 13.06 -14.57 -1.95
CA GLY A 43 11.86 -14.87 -1.16
C GLY A 43 11.47 -13.77 -0.17
N LYS A 44 12.11 -12.60 -0.23
CA LYS A 44 11.72 -11.42 0.56
C LYS A 44 10.49 -10.80 -0.11
N ILE A 45 9.50 -10.41 0.69
CA ILE A 45 8.29 -9.78 0.15
C ILE A 45 8.44 -8.27 0.20
N HIS A 46 8.12 -7.63 -0.92
CA HIS A 46 8.04 -6.19 -1.06
C HIS A 46 6.58 -5.83 -1.19
N GLY A 47 6.14 -4.81 -0.46
CA GLY A 47 4.78 -4.30 -0.50
C GLY A 47 4.76 -2.79 -0.72
N ILE A 48 3.68 -2.31 -1.33
CA ILE A 48 3.41 -0.89 -1.52
C ILE A 48 1.92 -0.66 -1.29
N TRP A 49 1.57 0.47 -0.68
CA TRP A 49 0.20 0.93 -0.63
C TRP A 49 0.13 2.40 -1.05
N GLY A 50 -1.05 2.81 -1.51
CA GLY A 50 -1.35 4.18 -1.92
C GLY A 50 -2.78 4.57 -1.60
N HIS A 51 -2.94 5.82 -1.19
CA HIS A 51 -4.22 6.45 -0.91
C HIS A 51 -4.14 7.92 -1.34
N ARG A 52 -5.04 8.38 -2.23
CA ARG A 52 -4.97 9.73 -2.83
C ARG A 52 -3.58 10.04 -3.41
N ASP A 53 -2.87 11.04 -2.85
CA ASP A 53 -1.54 11.48 -3.29
C ASP A 53 -0.40 10.93 -2.43
N ILE A 54 -0.68 10.06 -1.46
CA ILE A 54 0.32 9.44 -0.60
C ILE A 54 0.50 7.97 -0.95
N GLY A 55 1.72 7.47 -0.76
CA GLY A 55 2.01 6.05 -0.86
C GLY A 55 3.31 5.72 -0.13
N ARG A 56 3.41 4.49 0.37
CA ARG A 56 4.57 4.01 1.10
C ARG A 56 4.90 2.58 0.70
N THR A 57 6.19 2.28 0.69
CA THR A 57 6.73 0.95 0.47
C THR A 57 7.13 0.31 1.79
N LEU A 58 6.89 -0.98 1.93
CA LEU A 58 7.29 -1.80 3.06
C LEU A 58 8.07 -3.01 2.56
N GLU A 59 9.10 -3.38 3.30
CA GLU A 59 9.86 -4.60 3.07
C GLU A 59 9.60 -5.59 4.22
N PHE A 60 9.27 -6.82 3.87
CA PHE A 60 8.96 -7.88 4.81
C PHE A 60 10.09 -8.89 4.86
N LYS A 61 10.22 -9.59 5.99
CA LYS A 61 11.20 -10.68 6.11
C LYS A 61 10.81 -11.82 5.17
N LYS A 62 11.79 -12.62 4.78
CA LYS A 62 11.57 -13.89 4.09
C LYS A 62 10.56 -14.75 4.85
N ASP A 63 9.73 -15.48 4.10
CA ASP A 63 8.71 -16.41 4.62
C ASP A 63 7.59 -15.74 5.46
N THR A 64 7.47 -14.41 5.42
CA THR A 64 6.29 -13.73 5.99
C THR A 64 5.05 -14.20 5.25
N SER A 65 4.02 -14.64 5.97
CA SER A 65 2.78 -15.10 5.33
C SER A 65 2.08 -13.96 4.60
N ILE A 66 1.46 -14.29 3.47
CA ILE A 66 0.73 -13.32 2.64
C ILE A 66 -0.39 -12.63 3.43
N ASP A 67 -1.10 -13.36 4.30
CA ASP A 67 -2.14 -12.79 5.15
C ASP A 67 -1.58 -11.71 6.10
N ILE A 68 -0.38 -11.94 6.66
CA ILE A 68 0.29 -10.95 7.51
C ILE A 68 0.73 -9.75 6.67
N VAL A 69 1.26 -9.95 5.47
CA VAL A 69 1.65 -8.87 4.55
C VAL A 69 0.47 -7.96 4.26
N GLN A 70 -0.68 -8.53 3.88
CA GLN A 70 -1.89 -7.76 3.60
C GLN A 70 -2.36 -6.98 4.84
N GLN A 71 -2.42 -7.63 6.00
CA GLN A 71 -2.84 -6.97 7.24
C GLN A 71 -1.91 -5.80 7.62
N VAL A 72 -0.59 -5.97 7.47
CA VAL A 72 0.38 -4.93 7.81
C VAL A 72 0.31 -3.76 6.82
N LEU A 73 0.15 -4.03 5.52
CA LEU A 73 -0.02 -2.97 4.52
C LEU A 73 -1.25 -2.11 4.81
N VAL A 74 -2.37 -2.74 5.13
CA VAL A 74 -3.61 -2.02 5.48
C VAL A 74 -3.45 -1.24 6.78
N LYS A 75 -2.91 -1.85 7.84
CA LYS A 75 -2.72 -1.17 9.13
C LYS A 75 -1.71 -0.02 9.08
N ASP A 76 -0.62 -0.17 8.32
CA ASP A 76 0.35 0.93 8.12
C ASP A 76 -0.28 2.07 7.32
N ALA A 77 -1.11 1.75 6.32
CA ALA A 77 -1.89 2.75 5.58
C ALA A 77 -2.85 3.51 6.49
N GLU A 78 -3.72 2.81 7.21
CA GLU A 78 -4.70 3.39 8.14
C GLU A 78 -4.02 4.27 9.19
N GLY A 79 -3.00 3.73 9.88
CA GLY A 79 -2.28 4.47 10.92
C GLY A 79 -1.51 5.68 10.39
N HIS A 80 -0.95 5.60 9.18
CA HIS A 80 -0.26 6.74 8.58
C HIS A 80 -1.25 7.83 8.12
N ILE A 81 -2.36 7.43 7.51
CA ILE A 81 -3.43 8.36 7.11
C ILE A 81 -3.98 9.09 8.35
N GLU A 82 -4.30 8.37 9.42
CA GLU A 82 -4.79 8.95 10.66
C GLU A 82 -3.80 9.96 11.25
N GLN A 83 -2.50 9.63 11.26
CA GLN A 83 -1.45 10.55 11.71
C GLN A 83 -1.38 11.83 10.85
N LEU A 84 -1.55 11.72 9.54
CA LEU A 84 -1.54 12.89 8.65
C LEU A 84 -2.77 13.76 8.86
N ILE A 85 -3.95 13.16 9.06
CA ILE A 85 -5.19 13.87 9.38
C ILE A 85 -5.06 14.60 10.73
N HIS A 86 -4.57 13.90 11.76
CA HIS A 86 -4.38 14.48 13.09
C HIS A 86 -3.41 15.67 13.08
N LYS A 87 -2.39 15.63 12.22
CA LYS A 87 -1.42 16.73 12.04
C LYS A 87 -1.93 17.85 11.13
N GLY A 88 -3.14 17.76 10.58
CA GLY A 88 -3.69 18.72 9.63
C GLY A 88 -2.99 18.72 8.28
N LEU A 89 -2.27 17.66 7.94
CA LEU A 89 -1.53 17.50 6.69
C LEU A 89 -2.35 16.80 5.59
N MET A 90 -3.50 16.25 5.96
CA MET A 90 -4.45 15.62 5.05
C MET A 90 -5.88 15.87 5.55
N SER A 91 -6.81 16.09 4.63
CA SER A 91 -8.23 16.18 4.97
C SER A 91 -8.85 14.79 5.11
N ASP A 92 -9.79 14.67 6.05
CA ASP A 92 -10.78 13.60 6.08
C ASP A 92 -11.45 13.44 4.69
N ALA A 93 -11.77 12.22 4.30
CA ALA A 93 -12.65 11.97 3.17
C ALA A 93 -14.10 12.31 3.54
N GLY A 94 -14.44 13.58 3.29
CA GLY A 94 -15.85 14.01 3.21
C GLY A 94 -16.58 13.41 2.03
#